data_AF-A0A350CHG1-F1
#
_entry.id   AF-A0A350CHG1-F1
#
_cell.length_a   1.000
_cell.length_b   1.000
_cell.length_c   1.000
_cell.angle_alpha   90.00
_cell.angle_beta   90.00
_cell.angle_gamma   90.00
#
_symmetry.space_group_name_H-M   'P 1'
#
loop_
_entity.id
_entity.type
_entity.pdbx_description
1 polymer ?
#
loop_
_entity_poly.entity_id
_entity_poly.type
_entity_poly.pdbx_seq_one_letter_code
_entity_poly.pdbx_strand_id
1 'polypeptide(L)'
;MSLQSLDLTEFHRRFVDGLPGDSEPANFRRQVRGAAYSRVLPTPVSAPRLLAWSEDLAATLGLPLIPDDSAADVFSGNRLLPGMDPFAMCYGGHQFGNWAGQLGDGRAINLGEMRGPDGRWWMWQLKGAGPTPYSRTADGLAVLRSSVREYLC
;
A
#
# COMPACT_ATOMS: atom_id res chain seq x y z
N MET A 1 3.79 -21.75 -21.66
CA MET A 1 3.07 -20.91 -20.70
C MET A 1 3.95 -19.72 -20.40
N SER A 2 3.54 -18.51 -20.82
CA SER A 2 4.31 -17.29 -20.54
C SER A 2 4.34 -17.09 -19.02
N LEU A 3 5.54 -17.03 -18.43
CA LEU A 3 5.72 -16.53 -17.08
C LEU A 3 5.29 -15.06 -17.11
N GLN A 4 4.07 -14.77 -16.67
CA GLN A 4 3.75 -13.40 -16.29
C GLN A 4 4.69 -13.08 -15.11
N SER A 5 5.36 -11.95 -15.17
CA SER A 5 6.20 -11.43 -14.09
C SER A 5 5.52 -10.20 -13.53
N LEU A 6 5.68 -9.95 -12.23
CA LEU A 6 5.21 -8.72 -11.60
C LEU A 6 5.78 -7.47 -12.30
N ASP A 7 6.97 -7.57 -12.90
CA ASP A 7 7.62 -6.46 -13.63
C ASP A 7 6.86 -6.01 -14.89
N LEU A 8 5.90 -6.80 -15.37
CA LEU A 8 5.05 -6.44 -16.50
C LEU A 8 3.76 -5.72 -16.07
N THR A 9 3.52 -5.57 -14.76
CA THR A 9 2.33 -4.88 -14.27
C THR A 9 2.45 -3.38 -14.54
N GLU A 10 1.50 -2.84 -15.29
CA GLU A 10 1.41 -1.41 -15.57
C GLU A 10 0.72 -0.68 -14.40
N PHE A 11 1.44 0.25 -13.78
CA PHE A 11 0.92 1.10 -12.72
C PHE A 11 0.58 2.50 -13.22
N HIS A 12 -0.49 3.04 -12.66
CA HIS A 12 -1.05 4.34 -12.95
C HIS A 12 -1.21 5.17 -11.67
N ARG A 13 -1.17 6.49 -11.83
CA ARG A 13 -1.15 7.47 -10.73
C ARG A 13 -2.44 8.30 -10.66
N ARG A 14 -3.60 7.70 -10.97
CA ARG A 14 -4.85 8.46 -11.13
C ARG A 14 -5.27 9.18 -9.85
N PHE A 15 -5.13 8.52 -8.71
CA PHE A 15 -5.43 9.13 -7.40
C PHE A 15 -4.51 10.31 -7.11
N VAL A 16 -3.21 10.11 -7.29
CA VAL A 16 -2.16 11.08 -6.96
C VAL A 16 -2.19 12.28 -7.89
N ASP A 17 -2.41 12.07 -9.19
CA ASP A 17 -2.51 13.13 -10.20
C ASP A 17 -3.86 13.87 -10.13
N GLY A 18 -4.90 13.25 -9.56
CA GLY A 18 -6.26 13.80 -9.52
C GLY A 18 -6.62 14.55 -8.23
N LEU A 19 -5.79 14.50 -7.19
CA LEU A 19 -6.09 15.06 -5.87
C LEU A 19 -4.94 15.93 -5.35
N PRO A 20 -5.22 16.89 -4.44
CA PRO A 20 -4.18 17.74 -3.87
C PRO A 20 -3.25 16.91 -2.98
N GLY A 21 -1.96 16.92 -3.31
CA GLY A 21 -0.91 16.29 -2.51
C GLY A 21 -0.35 17.22 -1.43
N ASP A 22 0.13 16.63 -0.34
CA ASP A 22 0.87 17.31 0.72
C ASP A 22 2.16 17.91 0.15
N SER A 23 2.40 19.19 0.42
CA SER A 23 3.57 19.91 -0.05
C SER A 23 4.83 19.61 0.77
N GLU A 24 4.70 19.02 1.95
CA GLU A 24 5.83 18.66 2.81
C GLU A 24 6.39 17.28 2.42
N PRO A 25 7.60 17.21 1.83
CA PRO A 25 8.18 15.96 1.36
C PRO A 25 8.75 15.06 2.47
N ALA A 26 9.05 15.60 3.65
CA ALA A 26 9.62 14.80 4.72
C ALA A 26 8.56 13.93 5.41
N ASN A 27 8.90 12.67 5.65
CA ASN A 27 8.06 11.74 6.38
C ASN A 27 8.30 11.86 7.89
N PHE A 28 7.41 12.57 8.57
CA PHE A 28 7.34 12.61 10.03
C PHE A 28 5.88 12.80 10.47
N ARG A 29 5.56 12.32 11.68
CA ARG A 29 4.21 12.38 12.24
C ARG A 29 3.77 13.83 12.45
N ARG A 30 2.64 14.22 11.86
CA ARG A 30 2.08 15.57 11.97
C ARG A 30 0.63 15.61 11.51
N GLN A 31 -0.04 16.73 11.78
CA GLN A 31 -1.32 17.02 11.15
C GLN A 31 -1.09 17.55 9.72
N VAL A 32 -1.82 17.00 8.75
CA VAL A 32 -1.81 17.40 7.33
C VAL A 32 -3.00 18.31 7.07
N ARG A 33 -2.84 19.40 6.32
CA ARG A 33 -3.95 20.31 6.00
C ARG A 33 -3.95 20.62 4.52
N GLY A 34 -5.14 20.72 3.93
CA GLY A 34 -5.31 21.10 2.52
C GLY A 34 -4.86 20.05 1.51
N ALA A 35 -4.59 18.81 1.95
CA ALA A 35 -4.14 17.71 1.09
C ALA A 35 -4.96 16.44 1.35
N ALA A 36 -5.10 15.62 0.30
CA ALA A 36 -5.77 14.33 0.31
C ALA A 36 -4.80 13.17 0.56
N TYR A 37 -3.49 13.38 0.38
CA TYR A 37 -2.47 12.36 0.63
C TYR A 37 -1.11 13.01 0.90
N SER A 38 -0.19 12.22 1.48
CA SER A 38 1.25 12.54 1.52
C SER A 38 2.03 11.45 0.80
N ARG A 39 3.02 11.82 -0.02
CA ARG A 39 3.96 10.85 -0.58
C ARG A 39 4.83 10.28 0.54
N VAL A 40 4.96 8.96 0.56
CA VAL A 40 5.74 8.26 1.58
C VAL A 40 6.20 6.92 1.03
N LEU A 41 7.49 6.62 1.18
CA LEU A 41 8.06 5.33 0.79
C LEU A 41 7.85 4.29 1.90
N PRO A 42 7.63 3.01 1.55
CA PRO A 42 7.70 1.91 2.51
C PRO A 42 9.04 1.88 3.24
N THR A 43 9.01 1.44 4.50
CA THR A 43 10.22 1.17 5.30
C THR A 43 10.76 -0.21 4.96
N PRO A 44 12.00 -0.33 4.44
CA PRO A 44 12.57 -1.62 4.09
C PRO A 44 12.70 -2.57 5.29
N VAL A 45 12.53 -3.86 5.05
CA VAL A 45 12.70 -4.96 6.01
C VAL A 45 13.90 -5.82 5.63
N SER A 46 14.55 -6.45 6.62
CA SER A 46 15.85 -7.10 6.41
C SER A 46 15.82 -8.45 5.69
N ALA A 47 14.75 -9.23 5.84
CA ALA A 47 14.67 -10.59 5.27
C ALA A 47 13.21 -10.96 4.97
N PRO A 48 12.58 -10.32 3.95
CA PRO A 48 11.21 -10.61 3.60
C PRO A 48 11.08 -12.04 3.10
N ARG A 49 9.98 -12.71 3.48
CA ARG A 49 9.62 -14.04 2.97
C ARG A 49 8.14 -14.09 2.70
N LEU A 50 7.77 -14.60 1.54
CA LEU A 50 6.39 -14.88 1.22
C LEU A 50 5.90 -16.09 2.03
N LEU A 51 4.79 -15.93 2.74
CA LEU A 51 4.20 -17.00 3.56
C LEU A 51 2.93 -17.60 2.93
N ALA A 52 2.18 -16.79 2.20
CA ALA A 52 0.94 -17.18 1.54
C ALA A 52 0.70 -16.29 0.32
N TRP A 53 0.02 -16.84 -0.69
CA TRP A 53 -0.35 -16.18 -1.93
C TRP A 53 -1.77 -16.60 -2.30
N SER A 54 -2.64 -15.65 -2.63
CA SER A 54 -4.00 -15.97 -3.06
C SER A 54 -4.02 -16.15 -4.56
N GLU A 55 -4.11 -17.41 -5.01
CA GLU A 55 -4.18 -17.76 -6.43
C GLU A 55 -5.43 -17.17 -7.09
N ASP A 56 -6.58 -17.18 -6.40
CA ASP A 56 -7.83 -16.61 -6.89
C ASP A 56 -7.74 -15.09 -7.11
N LEU A 57 -7.11 -14.37 -6.17
CA LEU A 57 -6.87 -12.94 -6.33
C LEU A 57 -5.84 -12.70 -7.44
N ALA A 58 -4.76 -13.47 -7.50
CA ALA A 58 -3.78 -13.35 -8.57
C ALA A 58 -4.41 -13.52 -9.96
N ALA A 59 -5.28 -14.53 -10.13
CA ALA A 59 -6.04 -14.74 -11.36
C ALA A 59 -6.95 -13.54 -11.69
N THR A 60 -7.66 -13.02 -10.69
CA THR A 60 -8.53 -11.82 -10.83
C THR A 60 -7.74 -10.60 -11.29
N LEU A 61 -6.52 -10.47 -10.78
CA LEU A 61 -5.63 -9.35 -11.02
C LEU A 61 -4.77 -9.51 -12.28
N GLY A 62 -4.79 -10.67 -12.95
CA GLY A 62 -3.92 -10.97 -14.07
C GLY A 62 -2.44 -11.10 -13.69
N LEU A 63 -2.18 -11.50 -12.44
CA LEU A 63 -0.86 -11.72 -11.87
C LEU A 63 -0.47 -13.20 -11.96
N PRO A 64 0.82 -13.53 -11.74
CA PRO A 64 1.29 -14.90 -11.79
C PRO A 64 0.59 -15.73 -10.70
N LEU A 65 0.03 -16.90 -11.08
CA LEU A 65 -0.59 -17.80 -10.11
C LEU A 65 0.42 -18.32 -9.09
N ILE A 66 1.65 -18.56 -9.55
CA ILE A 66 2.80 -18.90 -8.71
C ILE A 66 3.74 -17.69 -8.74
N PRO A 67 3.95 -17.00 -7.61
CA PRO A 67 4.86 -15.87 -7.54
C PRO A 67 6.30 -16.33 -7.64
N ASP A 68 7.14 -15.49 -8.25
CA ASP A 68 8.58 -15.68 -8.23
C ASP A 68 9.22 -15.14 -6.94
N ASP A 69 10.53 -15.35 -6.79
CA ASP A 69 11.28 -14.93 -5.60
C ASP A 69 11.26 -13.42 -5.36
N SER A 70 10.96 -12.61 -6.40
CA SER A 70 10.90 -11.14 -6.27
C SER A 70 9.63 -10.65 -5.58
N ALA A 71 8.58 -11.48 -5.50
CA ALA A 71 7.31 -11.11 -4.88
C ALA A 71 7.50 -10.72 -3.40
N ALA A 72 8.40 -11.40 -2.67
CA ALA A 72 8.68 -11.06 -1.29
C ALA A 72 9.24 -9.64 -1.14
N ASP A 73 10.12 -9.20 -2.05
CA ASP A 73 10.68 -7.85 -2.03
C ASP A 73 9.64 -6.78 -2.41
N VAL A 74 8.79 -7.07 -3.39
CA VAL A 74 7.73 -6.14 -3.82
C VAL A 74 6.67 -5.97 -2.73
N PHE A 75 6.11 -7.07 -2.23
CA PHE A 75 5.02 -7.05 -1.24
C PHE A 75 5.48 -6.80 0.21
N SER A 76 6.78 -6.66 0.44
CA SER A 76 7.32 -6.09 1.68
C SER A 76 7.68 -4.60 1.56
N GLY A 77 7.65 -4.04 0.35
CA GLY A 77 8.03 -2.65 0.10
C GLY A 77 9.54 -2.44 -0.03
N ASN A 78 10.34 -3.50 -0.09
CA ASN A 78 11.79 -3.42 -0.34
C ASN A 78 12.12 -3.03 -1.79
N ARG A 79 11.22 -3.36 -2.73
CA ARG A 79 11.34 -3.02 -4.14
C ARG A 79 10.04 -2.40 -4.64
N LEU A 80 10.15 -1.30 -5.36
CA LEU A 80 9.04 -0.71 -6.10
C LEU A 80 9.11 -1.13 -7.56
N LEU A 81 7.96 -1.43 -8.14
CA LEU A 81 7.83 -1.70 -9.57
C LEU A 81 7.75 -0.38 -10.37
N PRO A 82 8.13 -0.39 -11.66
CA PRO A 82 7.99 0.79 -12.50
C PRO A 82 6.56 1.37 -12.48
N GLY A 83 6.46 2.69 -12.33
CA GLY A 83 5.17 3.40 -12.32
C GLY A 83 4.50 3.53 -10.95
N MET A 84 4.96 2.80 -9.92
CA MET A 84 4.51 3.03 -8.55
C MET A 84 4.91 4.43 -8.05
N ASP A 85 3.98 5.12 -7.36
CA ASP A 85 4.20 6.43 -6.72
C ASP A 85 3.62 6.35 -5.30
N PRO A 86 4.37 5.82 -4.32
CA PRO A 86 3.81 5.47 -3.03
C PRO A 86 3.29 6.65 -2.20
N PHE A 87 2.12 6.48 -1.59
CA PHE A 87 1.45 7.51 -0.81
C PHE A 87 0.56 6.96 0.31
N ALA A 88 0.32 7.80 1.31
CA ALA A 88 -0.62 7.54 2.40
C ALA A 88 -1.78 8.55 2.34
N MET A 89 -3.02 8.06 2.42
CA MET A 89 -4.21 8.90 2.33
C MET A 89 -4.47 9.68 3.62
N CYS A 90 -4.93 10.92 3.47
CA CYS A 90 -5.42 11.77 4.53
C CYS A 90 -6.94 11.67 4.63
N TYR A 91 -7.45 11.26 5.79
CA TYR A 91 -8.89 11.23 6.06
C TYR A 91 -9.16 11.50 7.54
N GLY A 92 -10.43 11.69 7.89
CA GLY A 92 -10.89 11.80 9.28
C GLY A 92 -12.12 10.93 9.49
N GLY A 93 -12.55 10.75 10.73
CA GLY A 93 -13.72 9.91 10.99
C GLY A 93 -14.21 9.92 12.42
N HIS A 94 -15.42 9.42 12.61
CA HIS A 94 -15.95 9.12 13.93
C HIS A 94 -15.46 7.74 14.38
N GLN A 95 -14.90 7.65 15.58
CA GLN A 95 -14.53 6.38 16.22
C GLN A 95 -15.35 6.23 17.50
N PHE A 96 -16.04 5.10 17.66
CA PHE A 96 -16.88 4.82 18.83
C PHE A 96 -17.87 5.95 19.14
N GLY A 97 -18.51 6.49 18.10
CA GLY A 97 -19.51 7.57 18.22
C GLY A 97 -18.95 8.99 18.38
N ASN A 98 -17.63 9.18 18.44
CA ASN A 98 -17.00 10.48 18.68
C ASN A 98 -16.15 10.92 17.48
N TRP A 99 -16.16 12.21 17.12
CA TRP A 99 -15.26 12.73 16.09
C TRP A 99 -13.80 12.61 16.54
N ALA A 100 -13.02 11.78 15.85
CA ALA A 100 -11.63 11.50 16.20
C ALA A 100 -10.63 12.48 15.56
N GLY A 101 -11.12 13.50 14.85
CA GLY A 101 -10.28 14.41 14.09
C GLY A 101 -9.65 13.75 12.87
N GLN A 102 -8.44 14.20 12.53
CA GLN A 102 -7.67 13.61 11.45
C GLN A 102 -7.12 12.24 11.84
N LEU A 103 -7.39 11.29 10.96
CA LEU A 103 -6.81 9.96 10.89
C LEU A 103 -5.89 9.94 9.66
N GLY A 104 -6.09 8.97 8.77
CA GLY A 104 -5.24 8.72 7.62
C GLY A 104 -4.63 7.33 7.67
N ASP A 105 -3.94 6.98 6.59
CA ASP A 105 -3.23 5.71 6.46
C ASP A 105 -2.01 5.68 7.40
N GLY A 106 -2.25 5.44 8.68
CA GLY A 106 -1.21 5.52 9.72
C GLY A 106 -0.25 4.35 9.77
N ARG A 107 -0.51 3.29 9.00
CA ARG A 107 0.36 2.11 8.85
C ARG A 107 0.16 1.44 7.50
N ALA A 108 -0.44 2.13 6.55
CA ALA A 108 -0.71 1.62 5.22
C ALA A 108 -0.07 2.57 4.22
N ILE A 109 0.46 2.03 3.13
CA ILE A 109 1.03 2.81 2.03
C ILE A 109 0.48 2.23 0.74
N ASN A 110 -0.21 3.06 -0.02
CA ASN A 110 -0.69 2.75 -1.35
C ASN A 110 0.51 2.85 -2.31
N LEU A 111 0.75 1.85 -3.15
CA LEU A 111 1.88 1.81 -4.08
C LEU A 111 1.52 2.37 -5.45
N GLY A 112 0.27 2.20 -5.87
CA GLY A 112 -0.21 2.60 -7.18
C GLY A 112 -1.46 1.81 -7.58
N GLU A 113 -2.05 2.22 -8.70
CA GLU A 113 -3.24 1.60 -9.25
C GLU A 113 -2.88 0.80 -10.50
N MET A 114 -3.41 -0.41 -10.64
CA MET A 114 -3.30 -1.16 -11.90
C MET A 114 -4.69 -1.46 -12.46
N ARG A 115 -4.74 -1.76 -13.76
CA ARG A 115 -5.98 -2.21 -14.41
C ARG A 115 -5.94 -3.73 -14.58
N GLY A 116 -6.90 -4.42 -13.99
CA GLY A 116 -7.02 -5.87 -14.11
C GLY A 116 -7.51 -6.31 -15.50
N PRO A 117 -7.43 -7.61 -15.83
CA PRO A 117 -7.92 -8.17 -17.09
C PRO A 117 -9.43 -7.93 -17.33
N ASP A 118 -10.19 -7.79 -16.25
CA ASP A 118 -11.62 -7.44 -16.26
C ASP A 118 -11.88 -5.95 -16.55
N GLY A 119 -10.82 -5.16 -16.75
CA GLY A 119 -10.88 -3.73 -17.00
C GLY A 119 -11.11 -2.87 -15.76
N ARG A 120 -11.25 -3.47 -14.57
CA ARG A 120 -11.41 -2.75 -13.29
C ARG A 120 -10.07 -2.24 -12.77
N TRP A 121 -10.14 -1.19 -11.96
CA TRP A 121 -8.99 -0.58 -11.32
C TRP A 121 -8.79 -1.14 -9.92
N TRP A 122 -7.55 -1.48 -9.60
CA TRP A 122 -7.14 -2.08 -8.34
C TRP A 122 -6.01 -1.28 -7.72
N MET A 123 -6.23 -0.78 -6.51
CA MET A 123 -5.17 -0.13 -5.72
C MET A 123 -4.34 -1.20 -5.01
N TRP A 124 -3.02 -1.12 -5.14
CA TRP A 124 -2.12 -1.93 -4.33
C TRP A 124 -1.78 -1.16 -3.06
N GLN A 125 -2.08 -1.76 -1.90
CA GLN A 125 -1.80 -1.15 -0.60
C GLN A 125 -1.04 -2.13 0.28
N LEU A 126 0.09 -1.68 0.83
CA LEU A 126 0.87 -2.43 1.80
C LEU A 126 0.52 -2.00 3.22
N LYS A 127 0.01 -2.96 4.01
CA LYS A 127 -0.27 -2.77 5.42
C LYS A 127 0.93 -3.19 6.28
N GLY A 128 1.28 -2.35 7.24
CA GLY A 128 2.48 -2.50 8.05
C GLY A 128 3.76 -2.03 7.36
N ALA A 129 3.63 -1.18 6.33
CA ALA A 129 4.73 -0.71 5.49
C ALA A 129 5.60 0.39 6.15
N GLY A 130 5.40 0.68 7.44
CA GLY A 130 6.16 1.67 8.19
C GLY A 130 5.35 2.91 8.55
N PRO A 131 5.98 3.84 9.28
CA PRO A 131 5.32 5.06 9.73
C PRO A 131 5.06 6.02 8.56
N THR A 132 3.97 6.75 8.68
CA THR A 132 3.52 7.82 7.78
C THR A 132 3.25 9.07 8.61
N PRO A 133 2.95 10.23 7.98
CA PRO A 133 2.51 11.40 8.73
C PRO A 133 1.28 11.15 9.62
N TYR A 134 0.48 10.15 9.25
CA TYR A 134 -0.79 9.79 9.90
C TYR A 134 -0.65 8.73 11.01
N SER A 135 0.57 8.24 11.30
CA SER A 135 0.77 7.19 12.32
C SER A 135 0.44 7.59 13.75
N ARG A 136 0.27 8.90 14.01
CA ARG A 136 0.04 9.45 15.36
C ARG A 136 1.14 8.97 16.32
N THR A 137 0.80 8.15 17.30
CA THR A 137 1.74 7.59 18.30
C THR A 137 2.22 6.18 17.98
N ALA A 138 1.69 5.54 16.93
CA ALA A 138 2.00 4.15 16.56
C ALA A 138 3.28 4.04 15.70
N ASP A 139 3.88 2.85 15.70
CA ASP A 139 5.10 2.52 14.96
C ASP A 139 4.91 2.42 13.43
N GLY A 140 3.68 2.27 12.95
CA GLY A 140 3.38 2.10 11.52
C GLY A 140 3.53 0.67 11.01
N LEU A 141 3.71 -0.31 11.90
CA LEU A 141 3.95 -1.70 11.53
C LEU A 141 2.72 -2.59 11.74
N ALA A 142 2.76 -3.77 11.12
CA ALA A 142 1.81 -4.85 11.34
C ALA A 142 2.55 -6.08 11.83
N VAL A 143 2.00 -6.74 12.85
CA VAL A 143 2.54 -8.01 13.36
C VAL A 143 1.97 -9.18 12.57
N LEU A 144 2.76 -10.26 12.44
CA LEU A 144 2.40 -11.44 11.66
C LEU A 144 1.00 -11.98 11.98
N ARG A 145 0.65 -12.07 13.28
CA ARG A 145 -0.69 -12.55 13.70
C ARG A 145 -1.84 -11.71 13.16
N SER A 146 -1.65 -10.39 12.99
CA SER A 146 -2.67 -9.50 12.46
C SER A 146 -2.80 -9.70 10.95
N SER A 147 -1.67 -9.77 10.25
CA SER A 147 -1.64 -9.93 8.79
C SER A 147 -2.22 -11.29 8.37
N VAL A 148 -1.88 -12.36 9.08
CA VAL A 148 -2.43 -13.70 8.79
C VAL A 148 -3.93 -13.75 9.01
N ARG A 149 -4.43 -13.13 10.10
CA ARG A 149 -5.89 -13.09 10.35
C ARG A 149 -6.64 -12.33 9.27
N GLU A 150 -6.12 -11.21 8.82
CA GLU A 150 -6.74 -10.41 7.76
C GLU A 150 -6.66 -11.08 6.39
N TYR A 151 -5.60 -11.83 6.11
CA TYR A 151 -5.49 -12.62 4.88
C TYR A 151 -6.55 -13.74 4.80
N LEU A 152 -6.94 -14.31 5.93
CA LEU A 152 -7.84 -15.48 5.99
C LEU A 152 -9.34 -15.13 6.12
N CYS A 153 -9.69 -13.88 6.44
CA CYS A 153 -11.07 -13.45 6.72
C CYS A 153 -11.69 -12.72 5.54
#